data_AF-A0A1Q4XX77-F1
#
_entry.id   AF-A0A1Q4XX77-F1
#
_cell.length_a   1.000
_cell.length_b   1.000
_cell.length_c   1.000
_cell.angle_alpha   90.00
_cell.angle_beta   90.00
_cell.angle_gamma   90.00
#
_symmetry.space_group_name_H-M   'P 1'
#
loop_
_entity.id
_entity.type
_entity.pdbx_description
1 polymer ?
#
loop_
_entity_poly.entity_id
_entity_poly.type
_entity_poly.pdbx_seq_one_letter_code
_entity_poly.pdbx_strand_id
1 'polypeptide(L)'
;MKRSGWVVVLALVAGLVVPVPASAAARSPGECAAALDCTAAEIDRMAMAERLEFLRLVQSGPAAALGAADRWRNIEGVLAFFHDRGLGAPGTWTSHVDAAILEGIERGVALALGRSTDGFGNPGSARWADYLTRLHRGELTVRNVHDRAWSEAEQASTEHGVAVAEQVHGLRPTAVERRFFLFSEFYRWALRNRPVVLDMLLLYGVLLDPLIVLRRVPFVDWLTDVRESAPSRKGSEMAYAYAQLDPVNGAFSTVDLLFAYIPELFEEFQATR
;
A
#
# COMPACT_ATOMS: atom_id res chain seq x y z
N MET A 1 -77.24 7.37 -21.75
CA MET A 1 -76.27 6.42 -22.36
C MET A 1 -75.07 7.24 -22.84
N LYS A 2 -74.11 7.60 -21.98
CA LYS A 2 -72.81 6.94 -21.70
C LYS A 2 -72.12 6.32 -22.93
N ARG A 3 -71.06 6.99 -23.45
CA ARG A 3 -69.75 6.42 -23.86
C ARG A 3 -68.84 7.53 -24.46
N SER A 4 -68.08 8.21 -23.59
CA SER A 4 -66.86 8.94 -23.96
C SER A 4 -65.87 8.74 -22.82
N GLY A 5 -64.82 7.93 -23.01
CA GLY A 5 -63.90 7.61 -21.92
C GLY A 5 -62.78 6.63 -22.25
N TRP A 6 -62.27 6.61 -23.48
CA TRP A 6 -61.22 5.66 -23.90
C TRP A 6 -60.05 6.26 -24.67
N VAL A 7 -59.82 7.59 -24.62
CA VAL A 7 -58.72 8.22 -25.39
C VAL A 7 -57.60 8.83 -24.51
N VAL A 8 -57.75 8.87 -23.18
CA VAL A 8 -56.78 9.60 -22.32
C VAL A 8 -55.67 8.73 -21.72
N VAL A 9 -55.70 7.40 -21.84
CA VAL A 9 -54.75 6.54 -21.09
C VAL A 9 -53.40 6.30 -21.81
N LEU A 10 -53.25 6.63 -23.10
CA LEU A 10 -52.01 6.36 -23.83
C LEU A 10 -50.95 7.47 -23.80
N ALA A 11 -51.25 8.65 -23.24
CA ALA A 11 -50.31 9.78 -23.22
C ALA A 11 -49.46 9.89 -21.94
N LEU A 12 -49.64 9.00 -20.96
CA LEU A 12 -49.03 9.13 -19.62
C LEU A 12 -47.91 8.12 -19.31
N VAL A 13 -47.53 7.26 -20.26
CA VAL A 13 -46.47 6.24 -20.06
C VAL A 13 -45.13 6.63 -20.70
N ALA A 14 -45.07 7.68 -21.51
CA ALA A 14 -43.84 8.07 -22.23
C ALA A 14 -42.91 9.04 -21.46
N GLY A 15 -43.24 9.41 -20.21
CA GLY A 15 -42.59 10.52 -19.49
C GLY A 15 -41.57 10.15 -18.41
N LEU A 16 -41.22 8.88 -18.20
CA LEU A 16 -40.40 8.44 -17.05
C LEU A 16 -39.15 7.64 -17.42
N VAL A 17 -38.56 7.90 -18.59
CA VAL A 17 -37.17 7.47 -18.83
C VAL A 17 -36.26 8.60 -18.37
N VAL A 18 -36.06 8.69 -17.06
CA VAL A 18 -34.95 9.49 -16.51
C VAL A 18 -33.67 8.83 -17.03
N PRO A 19 -32.78 9.55 -17.73
CA PRO A 19 -31.48 9.00 -18.07
C PRO A 19 -30.77 8.65 -16.77
N VAL A 20 -30.66 7.35 -16.49
CA VAL A 20 -29.75 6.86 -15.45
C VAL A 20 -28.38 7.38 -15.89
N PRO A 21 -27.68 8.19 -15.07
CA PRO A 21 -26.33 8.59 -15.42
C PRO A 21 -25.57 7.30 -15.67
N ALA A 22 -25.08 7.14 -16.90
CA ALA A 22 -24.20 6.02 -17.23
C ALA A 22 -23.11 6.06 -16.17
N SER A 23 -23.09 5.06 -15.28
CA SER A 23 -21.97 4.88 -14.37
C SER A 23 -20.77 4.78 -15.29
N ALA A 24 -19.91 5.80 -15.28
CA ALA A 24 -18.68 5.78 -16.06
C ALA A 24 -18.01 4.45 -15.75
N ALA A 25 -17.77 3.64 -16.79
CA ALA A 25 -17.17 2.33 -16.62
C ALA A 25 -15.92 2.49 -15.75
N ALA A 26 -15.77 1.62 -14.75
CA ALA A 26 -14.57 1.64 -13.94
C ALA A 26 -13.36 1.47 -14.86
N ARG A 27 -12.39 2.39 -14.77
CA ARG A 27 -11.17 2.31 -15.55
C ARG A 27 -10.40 1.07 -15.16
N SER A 28 -9.89 0.37 -16.16
CA SER A 28 -9.03 -0.79 -15.96
C SER A 28 -7.69 -0.38 -15.36
N PRO A 29 -6.97 -1.33 -14.72
CA PRO A 29 -5.60 -1.12 -14.26
C PRO A 29 -4.67 -0.55 -15.34
N GLY A 30 -4.80 -1.02 -16.59
CA GLY A 30 -4.00 -0.54 -17.70
C GLY A 30 -4.31 0.89 -18.12
N GLU A 31 -5.58 1.31 -18.11
CA GLU A 31 -5.96 2.69 -18.40
C GLU A 31 -5.42 3.64 -17.33
N CYS A 32 -5.54 3.27 -16.05
CA CYS A 32 -4.95 4.04 -14.95
C CYS A 32 -3.43 4.15 -15.08
N ALA A 33 -2.74 3.02 -15.25
CA ALA A 33 -1.27 3.01 -15.32
C ALA A 33 -0.73 3.80 -16.52
N ALA A 34 -1.45 3.84 -17.63
CA ALA A 34 -1.06 4.60 -18.82
C ALA A 34 -1.31 6.11 -18.66
N ALA A 35 -2.48 6.49 -18.12
CA ALA A 35 -2.89 7.88 -18.00
C ALA A 35 -2.21 8.60 -16.83
N LEU A 36 -1.90 7.86 -15.74
CA LEU A 36 -1.37 8.39 -14.49
C LEU A 36 -2.25 9.50 -13.89
N ASP A 37 -3.56 9.31 -13.92
CA ASP A 37 -4.59 10.22 -13.38
C ASP A 37 -5.80 9.53 -12.74
N CYS A 38 -5.64 8.31 -12.25
CA CYS A 38 -6.61 7.68 -11.38
C CYS A 38 -6.59 8.28 -9.98
N THR A 39 -7.79 8.64 -9.53
CA THR A 39 -8.04 9.11 -8.17
C THR A 39 -8.09 7.94 -7.20
N ALA A 40 -7.85 8.19 -5.91
CA ALA A 40 -8.02 7.19 -4.87
C ALA A 40 -9.43 6.56 -4.88
N ALA A 41 -10.47 7.30 -5.30
CA ALA A 41 -11.83 6.78 -5.44
C ALA A 41 -12.02 5.85 -6.66
N GLU A 42 -11.19 5.96 -7.68
CA GLU A 42 -11.13 5.01 -8.79
C GLU A 42 -10.35 3.76 -8.41
N ILE A 43 -9.21 3.93 -7.74
CA ILE A 43 -8.40 2.81 -7.25
C ILE A 43 -9.13 2.02 -6.15
N ASP A 44 -9.90 2.68 -5.28
CA ASP A 44 -10.71 2.03 -4.24
C ASP A 44 -11.69 1.01 -4.84
N ARG A 45 -12.20 1.27 -6.05
CA ARG A 45 -13.11 0.38 -6.76
C ARG A 45 -12.43 -0.86 -7.35
N MET A 46 -11.11 -0.86 -7.47
CA MET A 46 -10.34 -2.02 -7.94
C MET A 46 -10.25 -3.08 -6.84
N ALA A 47 -10.40 -4.35 -7.24
CA ALA A 47 -10.03 -5.48 -6.40
C ALA A 47 -8.51 -5.52 -6.15
N MET A 48 -8.06 -6.18 -5.08
CA MET A 48 -6.62 -6.30 -4.76
C MET A 48 -5.77 -6.87 -5.91
N ALA A 49 -6.31 -7.83 -6.67
CA ALA A 49 -5.60 -8.37 -7.83
C ALA A 49 -5.40 -7.32 -8.94
N GLU A 50 -6.41 -6.49 -9.18
CA GLU A 50 -6.36 -5.39 -10.15
C GLU A 50 -5.39 -4.29 -9.70
N ARG A 51 -5.31 -4.02 -8.39
CA ARG A 51 -4.31 -3.09 -7.81
C ARG A 51 -2.89 -3.60 -7.95
N LEU A 52 -2.68 -4.90 -7.75
CA LEU A 52 -1.38 -5.53 -7.97
C LEU A 52 -0.97 -5.45 -9.44
N GLU A 53 -1.90 -5.68 -10.37
CA GLU A 53 -1.67 -5.49 -11.81
C GLU A 53 -1.35 -4.02 -12.12
N PHE A 54 -2.14 -3.09 -11.60
CA PHE A 54 -1.93 -1.65 -11.74
C PHE A 54 -0.51 -1.23 -11.31
N LEU A 55 -0.08 -1.62 -10.10
CA LEU A 55 1.25 -1.30 -9.59
C LEU A 55 2.37 -1.87 -10.48
N ARG A 56 2.20 -3.09 -10.98
CA ARG A 56 3.15 -3.72 -11.93
C ARG A 56 3.21 -2.99 -13.26
N LEU A 57 2.08 -2.52 -13.78
CA LEU A 57 2.02 -1.75 -15.02
C LEU A 57 2.65 -0.36 -14.85
N VAL A 58 2.42 0.32 -13.73
CA VAL A 58 3.10 1.60 -13.41
C VAL A 58 4.62 1.39 -13.34
N GLN A 59 5.06 0.34 -12.64
CA GLN A 59 6.48 -0.02 -12.50
C GLN A 59 7.16 -0.32 -13.84
N SER A 60 6.61 -1.27 -14.60
CA SER A 60 7.18 -1.75 -15.85
C SER A 60 7.03 -0.77 -17.01
N GLY A 61 6.08 0.16 -16.92
CA GLY A 61 5.84 1.21 -17.92
C GLY A 61 6.46 2.55 -17.52
N PRO A 62 5.65 3.54 -17.10
CA PRO A 62 6.12 4.92 -16.92
C PRO A 62 7.22 5.09 -15.87
N ALA A 63 7.19 4.34 -14.76
CA ALA A 63 8.20 4.47 -13.71
C ALA A 63 9.55 3.85 -14.10
N ALA A 64 9.59 2.92 -15.06
CA ALA A 64 10.84 2.35 -15.55
C ALA A 64 11.77 3.42 -16.16
N ALA A 65 11.20 4.44 -16.82
CA ALA A 65 11.96 5.58 -17.36
C ALA A 65 12.69 6.40 -16.28
N LEU A 66 12.22 6.31 -15.02
CA LEU A 66 12.80 6.97 -13.85
C LEU A 66 13.74 6.03 -13.06
N GLY A 67 14.03 4.84 -13.59
CA GLY A 67 14.85 3.83 -12.89
C GLY A 67 14.11 3.09 -11.78
N ALA A 68 12.77 3.15 -11.77
CA ALA A 68 11.92 2.63 -10.70
C ALA A 68 11.14 1.35 -11.05
N ALA A 69 11.66 0.52 -11.96
CA ALA A 69 10.99 -0.68 -12.45
C ALA A 69 10.74 -1.77 -11.38
N ASP A 70 11.42 -1.68 -10.25
CA ASP A 70 11.39 -2.66 -9.15
C ASP A 70 11.16 -2.01 -7.78
N ARG A 71 10.85 -0.72 -7.69
CA ARG A 71 10.97 0.04 -6.43
C ARG A 71 9.81 -0.11 -5.46
N TRP A 72 8.77 -0.85 -5.83
CA TRP A 72 7.61 -1.11 -4.99
C TRP A 72 7.27 -2.61 -4.93
N ARG A 73 8.23 -3.49 -5.20
CA ARG A 73 8.03 -4.95 -5.07
C ARG A 73 7.67 -5.35 -3.65
N ASN A 74 8.10 -4.60 -2.64
CA ASN A 74 7.62 -4.82 -1.28
C ASN A 74 6.11 -4.53 -1.14
N ILE A 75 5.57 -3.50 -1.78
CA ILE A 75 4.12 -3.21 -1.80
C ILE A 75 3.38 -4.31 -2.57
N GLU A 76 3.97 -4.85 -3.66
CA GLU A 76 3.41 -6.03 -4.32
C GLU A 76 3.23 -7.23 -3.37
N GLY A 77 4.19 -7.44 -2.47
CA GLY A 77 4.10 -8.50 -1.45
C GLY A 77 2.93 -8.29 -0.47
N VAL A 78 2.65 -7.03 -0.09
CA VAL A 78 1.50 -6.68 0.76
C VAL A 78 0.18 -6.87 0.01
N LEU A 79 0.09 -6.40 -1.24
CA LEU A 79 -1.10 -6.56 -2.09
C LEU A 79 -1.41 -8.03 -2.38
N ALA A 80 -0.38 -8.84 -2.66
CA ALA A 80 -0.54 -10.28 -2.85
C ALA A 80 -1.08 -10.95 -1.57
N PHE A 81 -0.55 -10.56 -0.41
CA PHE A 81 -1.06 -11.04 0.87
C PHE A 81 -2.53 -10.63 1.11
N PHE A 82 -2.90 -9.38 0.85
CA PHE A 82 -4.29 -8.92 0.98
C PHE A 82 -5.23 -9.66 0.04
N HIS A 83 -4.81 -9.89 -1.20
CA HIS A 83 -5.57 -10.71 -2.15
C HIS A 83 -5.80 -12.13 -1.62
N ASP A 84 -4.73 -12.82 -1.20
CA ASP A 84 -4.80 -14.20 -0.72
C ASP A 84 -5.67 -14.36 0.54
N ARG A 85 -5.76 -13.31 1.38
CA ARG A 85 -6.58 -13.31 2.60
C ARG A 85 -7.96 -12.68 2.43
N GLY A 86 -8.32 -12.23 1.23
CA GLY A 86 -9.60 -11.54 0.98
C GLY A 86 -9.77 -10.24 1.78
N LEU A 87 -8.66 -9.53 2.03
CA LEU A 87 -8.63 -8.24 2.72
C LEU A 87 -8.72 -7.09 1.70
N GLY A 88 -9.15 -5.91 2.17
CA GLY A 88 -9.18 -4.71 1.33
C GLY A 88 -10.29 -4.71 0.27
N ALA A 89 -11.46 -5.30 0.56
CA ALA A 89 -12.62 -5.15 -0.32
C ALA A 89 -12.97 -3.66 -0.51
N PRO A 90 -13.43 -3.22 -1.70
CA PRO A 90 -13.76 -1.82 -1.98
C PRO A 90 -14.61 -1.16 -0.89
N GLY A 91 -14.29 0.09 -0.53
CA GLY A 91 -14.98 0.86 0.52
C GLY A 91 -14.67 0.44 1.96
N THR A 92 -13.80 -0.55 2.19
CA THR A 92 -13.30 -0.86 3.54
C THR A 92 -12.20 0.11 3.97
N TRP A 93 -11.93 0.19 5.28
CA TRP A 93 -10.84 1.03 5.80
C TRP A 93 -9.50 0.68 5.14
N THR A 94 -9.16 -0.61 5.09
CA THR A 94 -7.94 -1.10 4.42
C THR A 94 -7.90 -0.71 2.94
N SER A 95 -9.04 -0.79 2.25
CA SER A 95 -9.16 -0.45 0.83
C SER A 95 -8.85 1.03 0.55
N HIS A 96 -9.38 1.94 1.35
CA HIS A 96 -9.09 3.37 1.21
C HIS A 96 -7.63 3.72 1.50
N VAL A 97 -7.04 3.08 2.51
CA VAL A 97 -5.62 3.30 2.86
C VAL A 97 -4.72 2.87 1.72
N ASP A 98 -4.94 1.66 1.20
CA ASP A 98 -4.17 1.11 0.08
C ASP A 98 -4.38 1.90 -1.23
N ALA A 99 -5.61 2.34 -1.50
CA ALA A 99 -5.90 3.17 -2.67
C ALA A 99 -5.16 4.52 -2.63
N ALA A 100 -5.01 5.13 -1.45
CA ALA A 100 -4.23 6.35 -1.28
C ALA A 100 -2.71 6.13 -1.42
N ILE A 101 -2.19 4.97 -1.01
CA ILE A 101 -0.79 4.59 -1.28
C ILE A 101 -0.54 4.53 -2.78
N LEU A 102 -1.40 3.83 -3.51
CA LEU A 102 -1.29 3.65 -4.95
C LEU A 102 -1.50 4.96 -5.73
N GLU A 103 -2.46 5.79 -5.32
CA GLU A 103 -2.62 7.14 -5.87
C GLU A 103 -1.33 7.96 -5.66
N GLY A 104 -0.75 7.93 -4.45
CA GLY A 104 0.50 8.62 -4.17
C GLY A 104 1.63 8.21 -5.11
N ILE A 105 1.77 6.91 -5.36
CA ILE A 105 2.76 6.37 -6.31
C ILE A 105 2.47 6.86 -7.73
N GLU A 106 1.25 6.69 -8.22
CA GLU A 106 0.82 7.06 -9.56
C GLU A 106 1.05 8.55 -9.84
N ARG A 107 0.55 9.39 -8.94
CA ARG A 107 0.68 10.84 -9.01
C ARG A 107 2.13 11.25 -8.87
N GLY A 108 2.91 10.59 -8.01
CA GLY A 108 4.36 10.81 -7.90
C GLY A 108 5.10 10.55 -9.21
N VAL A 109 4.75 9.47 -9.92
CA VAL A 109 5.29 9.18 -11.26
C VAL A 109 4.88 10.24 -12.26
N ALA A 110 3.61 10.67 -12.27
CA ALA A 110 3.12 11.72 -13.17
C ALA A 110 3.89 13.05 -12.98
N LEU A 111 4.10 13.44 -11.73
CA LEU A 111 4.83 14.63 -11.33
C LEU A 111 6.31 14.55 -11.72
N ALA A 112 6.99 13.43 -11.43
CA ALA A 112 8.41 13.24 -11.76
C ALA A 112 8.67 13.21 -13.28
N LEU A 113 7.72 12.70 -14.07
CA LEU A 113 7.77 12.74 -15.53
C LEU A 113 7.40 14.11 -16.13
N GLY A 114 6.95 15.07 -15.32
CA GLY A 114 6.45 16.37 -15.80
C GLY A 114 5.14 16.27 -16.60
N ARG A 115 4.40 15.17 -16.46
CA ARG A 115 3.10 14.96 -17.15
C ARG A 115 1.95 15.66 -16.46
N SER A 116 2.12 16.02 -15.19
CA SER A 116 1.14 16.77 -14.42
C SER A 116 1.82 17.58 -13.33
N THR A 117 1.08 18.50 -12.73
CA THR A 117 1.45 19.25 -11.51
C THR A 117 0.49 18.98 -10.35
N ASP A 118 -0.51 18.12 -10.56
CA ASP A 118 -1.54 17.82 -9.57
C ASP A 118 -1.19 16.55 -8.79
N GLY A 119 -1.26 16.62 -7.47
CA GLY A 119 -1.07 15.49 -6.56
C GLY A 119 -2.36 14.97 -5.93
N PHE A 120 -3.53 15.51 -6.33
CA PHE A 120 -4.86 15.22 -5.77
C PHE A 120 -5.00 15.49 -4.27
N GLY A 121 -4.13 16.33 -3.71
CA GLY A 121 -4.10 16.62 -2.27
C GLY A 121 -3.42 15.54 -1.42
N ASN A 122 -2.94 14.46 -2.03
CA ASN A 122 -2.17 13.42 -1.36
C ASN A 122 -0.71 13.88 -1.16
N PRO A 123 -0.27 14.11 0.08
CA PRO A 123 1.07 14.63 0.37
C PRO A 123 2.19 13.66 -0.02
N GLY A 124 1.89 12.35 -0.13
CA GLY A 124 2.86 11.38 -0.60
C GLY A 124 3.18 11.51 -2.08
N SER A 125 2.27 12.04 -2.91
CA SER A 125 2.51 12.31 -4.33
C SER A 125 3.77 13.16 -4.56
N ALA A 126 3.91 14.26 -3.82
CA ALA A 126 5.07 15.14 -3.94
C ALA A 126 6.37 14.48 -3.44
N ARG A 127 6.28 13.65 -2.40
CA ARG A 127 7.44 12.90 -1.86
C ARG A 127 7.88 11.78 -2.79
N TRP A 128 6.95 11.07 -3.41
CA TRP A 128 7.25 10.09 -4.45
C TRP A 128 7.90 10.76 -5.66
N ALA A 129 7.41 11.93 -6.07
CA ALA A 129 8.02 12.69 -7.15
C ALA A 129 9.48 13.09 -6.85
N ASP A 130 9.76 13.57 -5.62
CA ASP A 130 11.13 13.87 -5.16
C ASP A 130 12.01 12.61 -5.17
N TYR A 131 11.53 11.52 -4.56
CA TYR A 131 12.23 10.24 -4.52
C TYR A 131 12.60 9.78 -5.94
N LEU A 132 11.64 9.77 -6.86
CA LEU A 132 11.84 9.32 -8.23
C LEU A 132 12.78 10.22 -9.03
N THR A 133 12.68 11.54 -8.84
CA THR A 133 13.58 12.50 -9.49
C THR A 133 15.02 12.29 -9.03
N ARG A 134 15.23 12.13 -7.72
CA ARG A 134 16.55 11.88 -7.11
C ARG A 134 17.10 10.51 -7.49
N LEU A 135 16.23 9.50 -7.58
CA LEU A 135 16.59 8.17 -8.06
C LEU A 135 17.11 8.24 -9.50
N HIS A 136 16.37 8.90 -10.39
CA HIS A 136 16.74 9.07 -11.80
C HIS A 136 18.06 9.83 -11.98
N ARG A 137 18.36 10.79 -11.09
CA ARG A 137 19.64 11.53 -11.07
C ARG A 137 20.81 10.77 -10.44
N GLY A 138 20.59 9.57 -9.91
CA GLY A 138 21.63 8.77 -9.24
C GLY A 138 22.01 9.28 -7.84
N GLU A 139 21.14 10.07 -7.20
CA GLU A 139 21.41 10.67 -5.88
C GLU A 139 21.06 9.73 -4.71
N LEU A 140 20.39 8.61 -4.98
CA LEU A 140 19.93 7.63 -3.98
C LEU A 140 20.80 6.35 -3.95
N THR A 141 22.12 6.49 -4.10
CA THR A 141 23.08 5.38 -4.04
C THR A 141 23.43 4.95 -2.62
N VAL A 142 23.25 5.83 -1.64
CA VAL A 142 23.49 5.53 -0.23
C VAL A 142 22.20 4.98 0.41
N ARG A 143 22.28 3.77 0.95
CA ARG A 143 21.12 3.00 1.44
C ARG A 143 20.24 3.76 2.42
N ASN A 144 20.80 4.37 3.45
CA ASN A 144 20.02 5.11 4.45
C ASN A 144 19.31 6.36 3.87
N VAL A 145 19.91 7.01 2.87
CA VAL A 145 19.31 8.16 2.16
C VAL A 145 18.16 7.68 1.28
N HIS A 146 18.37 6.58 0.55
CA HIS A 146 17.34 5.90 -0.23
C HIS A 146 16.15 5.48 0.63
N ASP A 147 16.40 4.71 1.69
CA ASP A 147 15.34 4.13 2.53
C ASP A 147 14.54 5.19 3.27
N ARG A 148 15.20 6.27 3.69
CA ARG A 148 14.50 7.42 4.27
C ARG A 148 13.56 8.06 3.26
N ALA A 149 14.04 8.39 2.06
CA ALA A 149 13.22 9.03 1.03
C ALA A 149 12.02 8.15 0.63
N TRP A 150 12.25 6.85 0.42
CA TRP A 150 11.20 5.88 0.09
C TRP A 150 10.16 5.75 1.22
N SER A 151 10.63 5.52 2.45
CA SER A 151 9.72 5.28 3.59
C SER A 151 8.92 6.51 4.00
N GLU A 152 9.45 7.72 3.80
CA GLU A 152 8.73 8.96 4.06
C GLU A 152 7.65 9.22 3.01
N ALA A 153 7.89 8.86 1.74
CA ALA A 153 6.88 8.94 0.70
C ALA A 153 5.73 7.96 0.98
N GLU A 154 6.05 6.71 1.28
CA GLU A 154 5.08 5.68 1.65
C GLU A 154 4.28 6.07 2.91
N GLN A 155 4.97 6.58 3.96
CA GLN A 155 4.33 7.03 5.19
C GLN A 155 3.28 8.10 4.90
N ALA A 156 3.65 9.13 4.12
CA ALA A 156 2.77 10.25 3.85
C ALA A 156 1.51 9.84 3.07
N SER A 157 1.64 8.93 2.09
CA SER A 157 0.48 8.38 1.39
C SER A 157 -0.38 7.51 2.30
N THR A 158 0.24 6.70 3.17
CA THR A 158 -0.48 5.86 4.12
C THR A 158 -1.29 6.70 5.11
N GLU A 159 -0.67 7.71 5.74
CA GLU A 159 -1.32 8.62 6.68
C GLU A 159 -2.46 9.40 6.03
N HIS A 160 -2.28 9.83 4.77
CA HIS A 160 -3.33 10.43 3.98
C HIS A 160 -4.51 9.47 3.78
N GLY A 161 -4.24 8.22 3.41
CA GLY A 161 -5.26 7.18 3.28
C GLY A 161 -6.03 6.92 4.57
N VAL A 162 -5.34 6.90 5.71
CA VAL A 162 -5.98 6.80 7.03
C VAL A 162 -6.90 7.99 7.28
N ALA A 163 -6.42 9.21 7.02
CA ALA A 163 -7.23 10.41 7.17
C ALA A 163 -8.46 10.40 6.25
N VAL A 164 -8.32 9.97 4.99
CA VAL A 164 -9.44 9.83 4.05
C VAL A 164 -10.45 8.80 4.57
N ALA A 165 -10.00 7.60 4.94
CA ALA A 165 -10.87 6.56 5.46
C ALA A 165 -11.67 7.03 6.70
N GLU A 166 -10.99 7.66 7.66
CA GLU A 166 -11.60 8.02 8.95
C GLU A 166 -12.39 9.34 8.90
N GLN A 167 -11.86 10.37 8.24
CA GLN A 167 -12.43 11.72 8.28
C GLN A 167 -13.41 11.99 7.14
N VAL A 168 -13.17 11.42 5.95
CA VAL A 168 -14.04 11.61 4.78
C VAL A 168 -15.12 10.53 4.73
N HIS A 169 -14.74 9.27 4.97
CA HIS A 169 -15.67 8.14 4.87
C HIS A 169 -16.22 7.66 6.23
N GLY A 170 -15.75 8.21 7.35
CA GLY A 170 -16.25 7.87 8.69
C GLY A 170 -15.96 6.42 9.11
N LEU A 171 -15.03 5.75 8.42
CA LEU A 171 -14.66 4.36 8.70
C LEU A 171 -13.74 4.30 9.91
N ARG A 172 -13.71 3.13 10.57
CA ARG A 172 -12.77 2.86 11.64
C ARG A 172 -12.09 1.52 11.39
N PRO A 173 -10.78 1.40 11.69
CA PRO A 173 -10.12 0.12 11.59
C PRO A 173 -10.69 -0.83 12.65
N THR A 174 -10.85 -2.09 12.28
CA THR A 174 -10.99 -3.18 13.23
C THR A 174 -9.74 -3.29 14.12
N ALA A 175 -9.83 -4.03 15.23
CA ALA A 175 -8.66 -4.26 16.09
C ALA A 175 -7.50 -4.95 15.32
N VAL A 176 -7.83 -5.85 14.40
CA VAL A 176 -6.87 -6.53 13.54
C VAL A 176 -6.20 -5.54 12.58
N GLU A 177 -6.98 -4.73 11.86
CA GLU A 177 -6.43 -3.70 10.94
C GLU A 177 -5.57 -2.68 11.69
N ARG A 178 -6.00 -2.24 12.87
CA ARG A 178 -5.24 -1.31 13.72
C ARG A 178 -3.89 -1.90 14.12
N ARG A 179 -3.86 -3.17 14.56
CA ARG A 179 -2.62 -3.86 14.95
C ARG A 179 -1.71 -4.10 13.74
N PHE A 180 -2.27 -4.52 12.60
CA PHE A 180 -1.52 -4.67 11.35
C PHE A 180 -0.92 -3.33 10.89
N PHE A 181 -1.68 -2.25 10.97
CA PHE A 181 -1.20 -0.91 10.66
C PHE A 181 0.01 -0.52 11.52
N LEU A 182 -0.01 -0.79 12.82
CA LEU A 182 1.14 -0.54 13.71
C LEU A 182 2.39 -1.35 13.32
N PHE A 183 2.23 -2.57 12.79
CA PHE A 183 3.37 -3.31 12.23
C PHE A 183 3.93 -2.65 10.97
N SER A 184 3.07 -2.12 10.10
CA SER A 184 3.52 -1.38 8.92
C SER A 184 4.24 -0.08 9.27
N GLU A 185 3.80 0.62 10.32
CA GLU A 185 4.49 1.79 10.89
C GLU A 185 5.89 1.42 11.39
N PHE A 186 5.98 0.31 12.12
CA PHE A 186 7.26 -0.20 12.58
C PHE A 186 8.20 -0.55 11.42
N TYR A 187 7.70 -1.20 10.36
CA TYR A 187 8.50 -1.50 9.17
C TYR A 187 9.08 -0.21 8.55
N ARG A 188 8.25 0.82 8.36
CA ARG A 188 8.70 2.13 7.86
C ARG A 188 9.69 2.80 8.82
N TRP A 189 9.52 2.65 10.13
CA TRP A 189 10.50 3.10 11.11
C TRP A 189 11.83 2.34 11.00
N ALA A 190 11.81 1.02 10.81
CA ALA A 190 13.00 0.18 10.68
C ALA A 190 13.83 0.58 9.45
N LEU A 191 13.17 0.84 8.31
CA LEU A 191 13.80 1.42 7.11
C LEU A 191 14.58 2.72 7.43
N ARG A 192 13.99 3.64 8.19
CA ARG A 192 14.60 4.93 8.55
C ARG A 192 15.71 4.82 9.59
N ASN A 193 15.68 3.77 10.40
CA ASN A 193 16.49 3.63 11.61
C ASN A 193 17.36 2.36 11.57
N ARG A 194 17.85 1.98 10.39
CA ARG A 194 18.70 0.80 10.17
C ARG A 194 19.81 0.60 11.22
N PRO A 195 20.61 1.62 11.62
CA PRO A 195 21.63 1.43 12.66
C PRO A 195 21.03 0.95 13.99
N VAL A 196 19.91 1.54 14.42
CA VAL A 196 19.21 1.17 15.66
C VAL A 196 18.70 -0.27 15.58
N VAL A 197 18.14 -0.68 14.44
CA VAL A 197 17.67 -2.06 14.23
C VAL A 197 18.83 -3.05 14.31
N LEU A 198 19.98 -2.72 13.70
CA LEU A 198 21.18 -3.56 13.75
C LEU A 198 21.74 -3.67 15.17
N ASP A 199 21.72 -2.58 15.94
CA ASP A 199 22.15 -2.58 17.34
C ASP A 199 21.20 -3.40 18.22
N MET A 200 19.88 -3.30 17.98
CA MET A 200 18.90 -4.17 18.65
C MET A 200 19.15 -5.65 18.35
N LEU A 201 19.37 -6.01 17.09
CA LEU A 201 19.68 -7.40 16.72
C LEU A 201 21.03 -7.87 17.28
N LEU A 202 22.00 -6.97 17.47
CA LEU A 202 23.26 -7.30 18.14
C LEU A 202 23.05 -7.62 19.62
N LEU A 203 22.23 -6.81 20.31
CA LEU A 203 21.98 -6.95 21.75
C LEU A 203 21.06 -8.13 22.09
N TYR A 204 20.00 -8.33 21.30
CA TYR A 204 18.94 -9.30 21.60
C TYR A 204 18.96 -10.53 20.69
N GLY A 205 19.61 -10.46 19.53
CA GLY A 205 19.58 -11.56 18.55
C GLY A 205 20.15 -12.87 19.08
N VAL A 206 21.15 -12.81 19.98
CA VAL A 206 21.74 -14.01 20.60
C VAL A 206 20.73 -14.82 21.43
N LEU A 207 19.71 -14.15 21.98
CA LEU A 207 18.65 -14.81 22.75
C LEU A 207 17.64 -15.54 21.86
N LEU A 208 17.59 -15.19 20.58
CA LEU A 208 16.68 -15.76 19.60
C LEU A 208 17.36 -16.87 18.78
N ASP A 209 18.47 -16.53 18.15
CA ASP A 209 19.36 -17.44 17.40
C ASP A 209 20.74 -16.75 17.24
N PRO A 210 21.84 -17.35 17.73
CA PRO A 210 23.18 -16.81 17.54
C PRO A 210 23.55 -16.48 16.09
N LEU A 211 23.00 -17.18 15.10
CA LEU A 211 23.22 -16.89 13.68
C LEU A 211 22.65 -15.54 13.25
N ILE A 212 21.59 -15.04 13.91
CA ILE A 212 21.05 -13.71 13.64
C ILE A 212 22.13 -12.66 13.87
N VAL A 213 22.90 -12.76 14.96
CA VAL A 213 23.96 -11.78 15.25
C VAL A 213 25.01 -11.77 14.14
N LEU A 214 25.39 -12.94 13.64
CA LEU A 214 26.38 -13.11 12.56
C LEU A 214 25.85 -12.60 11.22
N ARG A 215 24.55 -12.73 10.96
CA ARG A 215 23.89 -12.42 9.68
C ARG A 215 22.99 -11.18 9.74
N ARG A 216 23.02 -10.40 10.82
CA ARG A 216 22.11 -9.26 11.04
C ARG A 216 22.13 -8.23 9.91
N VAL A 217 23.31 -7.94 9.35
CA VAL A 217 23.46 -6.97 8.26
C VAL A 217 22.72 -7.44 6.99
N PRO A 218 23.07 -8.59 6.38
CA PRO A 218 22.36 -9.06 5.20
C PRO A 218 20.89 -9.42 5.48
N PHE A 219 20.55 -9.81 6.72
CA PHE A 219 19.16 -10.04 7.11
C PHE A 219 18.33 -8.75 7.10
N VAL A 220 18.81 -7.68 7.75
CA VAL A 220 18.11 -6.38 7.74
C VAL A 220 18.05 -5.78 6.35
N ASP A 221 19.11 -5.93 5.57
CA ASP A 221 19.14 -5.46 4.18
C ASP A 221 18.11 -6.20 3.33
N TRP A 222 17.97 -7.52 3.48
CA TRP A 222 16.91 -8.31 2.84
C TRP A 222 15.52 -7.89 3.32
N LEU A 223 15.33 -7.80 4.65
CA LEU A 223 14.03 -7.50 5.27
C LEU A 223 13.48 -6.16 4.80
N THR A 224 14.37 -5.19 4.55
CA THR A 224 14.01 -3.83 4.17
C THR A 224 14.18 -3.57 2.67
N ASP A 225 14.59 -4.53 1.85
CA ASP A 225 14.78 -4.29 0.41
C ASP A 225 13.43 -4.09 -0.28
N VAL A 226 13.14 -2.84 -0.63
CA VAL A 226 11.89 -2.46 -1.34
C VAL A 226 11.77 -3.10 -2.72
N ARG A 227 12.88 -3.65 -3.22
CA ARG A 227 12.95 -4.40 -4.49
C ARG A 227 12.61 -5.87 -4.36
N GLU A 228 12.34 -6.36 -3.15
CA GLU A 228 11.94 -7.74 -2.93
C GLU A 228 10.55 -7.83 -2.33
N SER A 229 9.74 -8.74 -2.88
CA SER A 229 8.35 -8.95 -2.43
C SER A 229 8.24 -10.01 -1.32
N ALA A 230 9.19 -10.94 -1.25
CA ALA A 230 9.16 -12.04 -0.28
C ALA A 230 9.16 -11.56 1.19
N PRO A 231 10.04 -10.62 1.61
CA PRO A 231 10.08 -10.19 3.00
C PRO A 231 8.79 -9.51 3.45
N SER A 232 8.20 -8.66 2.61
CA SER A 232 6.97 -7.94 2.95
C SER A 232 5.74 -8.84 2.95
N ARG A 233 5.67 -9.81 2.03
CA ARG A 233 4.60 -10.82 2.03
C ARG A 233 4.65 -11.65 3.32
N LYS A 234 5.82 -12.22 3.64
CA LYS A 234 6.00 -13.03 4.85
C LYS A 234 5.75 -12.21 6.11
N GLY A 235 6.30 -10.99 6.17
CA GLY A 235 6.05 -10.05 7.26
C GLY A 235 4.56 -9.70 7.43
N SER A 236 3.80 -9.60 6.34
CA SER A 236 2.35 -9.37 6.39
C SER A 236 1.58 -10.58 6.90
N GLU A 237 1.93 -11.79 6.46
CA GLU A 237 1.34 -13.04 6.97
C GLU A 237 1.48 -13.15 8.49
N MET A 238 2.69 -12.87 8.97
CA MET A 238 3.05 -12.91 10.37
C MET A 238 2.34 -11.81 11.16
N ALA A 239 2.43 -10.55 10.71
CA ALA A 239 1.74 -9.42 11.32
C ALA A 239 0.23 -9.66 11.46
N TYR A 240 -0.40 -10.22 10.43
CA TYR A 240 -1.84 -10.49 10.43
C TYR A 240 -2.21 -11.68 11.33
N ALA A 241 -1.38 -12.73 11.39
CA ALA A 241 -1.61 -13.86 12.28
C ALA A 241 -1.68 -13.41 13.75
N TYR A 242 -0.78 -12.53 14.20
CA TYR A 242 -0.82 -12.06 15.59
C TYR A 242 -1.78 -10.90 15.78
N ALA A 243 -2.04 -10.10 14.76
CA ALA A 243 -3.10 -9.12 14.83
C ALA A 243 -4.47 -9.78 15.08
N GLN A 244 -4.64 -11.08 14.76
CA GLN A 244 -5.82 -11.87 15.12
C GLN A 244 -5.74 -12.47 16.53
N LEU A 245 -4.54 -12.71 17.08
CA LEU A 245 -4.41 -13.09 18.48
C LEU A 245 -4.91 -11.91 19.33
N ASP A 246 -5.87 -12.17 20.20
CA ASP A 246 -6.24 -11.21 21.23
C ASP A 246 -5.20 -11.35 22.34
N PRO A 247 -4.22 -10.42 22.47
CA PRO A 247 -3.25 -10.54 23.55
C PRO A 247 -4.02 -10.31 24.84
N VAL A 248 -4.34 -11.41 25.52
CA VAL A 248 -4.91 -11.43 26.86
C VAL A 248 -4.16 -10.38 27.70
N ASN A 249 -4.84 -9.27 28.00
CA ASN A 249 -4.41 -8.23 28.93
C ASN A 249 -3.06 -7.52 28.65
N GLY A 250 -2.80 -7.03 27.43
CA GLY A 250 -1.82 -5.95 27.22
C GLY A 250 -0.37 -6.24 27.65
N ALA A 251 0.01 -7.51 27.77
CA ALA A 251 1.31 -7.91 28.31
C ALA A 251 2.49 -7.78 27.33
N PHE A 252 2.23 -7.54 26.04
CA PHE A 252 3.25 -7.45 25.01
C PHE A 252 3.21 -6.10 24.30
N SER A 253 4.35 -5.42 24.26
CA SER A 253 4.55 -4.24 23.43
C SER A 253 4.68 -4.63 21.95
N THR A 254 4.49 -3.67 21.04
CA THR A 254 4.76 -3.87 19.60
C THR A 254 6.18 -4.37 19.33
N VAL A 255 7.14 -4.01 20.21
CA VAL A 255 8.54 -4.44 20.14
C VAL A 255 8.68 -5.92 20.56
N ASP A 256 7.93 -6.38 21.56
CA ASP A 256 7.96 -7.79 21.97
C ASP A 256 7.37 -8.70 20.90
N LEU A 257 6.26 -8.26 20.28
CA LEU A 257 5.66 -8.96 19.15
C LEU A 257 6.64 -9.02 17.96
N LEU A 258 7.40 -7.95 17.72
CA LEU A 258 8.44 -7.95 16.71
C LEU A 258 9.55 -8.97 16.99
N PHE A 259 10.09 -9.01 18.21
CA PHE A 259 11.13 -9.98 18.56
C PHE A 259 10.65 -11.41 18.41
N ALA A 260 9.35 -11.68 18.60
CA ALA A 260 8.77 -12.99 18.34
C ALA A 260 8.83 -13.40 16.85
N TYR A 261 8.92 -12.46 15.91
CA TYR A 261 8.95 -12.71 14.46
C TYR A 261 10.34 -12.86 13.87
N ILE A 262 11.36 -12.34 14.55
CA ILE A 262 12.70 -12.32 14.01
C ILE A 262 13.18 -13.73 13.63
N PRO A 263 12.92 -14.81 14.42
CA PRO A 263 13.32 -16.17 14.03
C PRO A 263 12.69 -16.65 12.73
N GLU A 264 11.36 -16.55 12.58
CA GLU A 264 10.67 -17.05 11.38
C GLU A 264 10.99 -16.21 10.13
N LEU A 265 11.14 -14.89 10.26
CA LEU A 265 11.65 -14.04 9.17
C LEU A 265 13.09 -14.40 8.80
N PHE A 266 13.90 -14.80 9.79
CA PHE A 266 15.27 -15.20 9.58
C PHE A 266 15.39 -16.57 8.90
N GLU A 267 14.51 -17.52 9.22
CA GLU A 267 14.38 -18.79 8.49
C GLU A 267 14.03 -18.56 7.01
N GLU A 268 13.08 -17.67 6.71
CA GLU A 268 12.74 -17.30 5.33
C GLU A 268 13.93 -16.66 4.60
N PHE A 269 14.66 -15.78 5.28
CA PHE A 269 15.89 -15.19 4.76
C PHE A 269 16.95 -16.26 4.43
N GLN A 270 17.07 -17.31 5.24
CA GLN A 270 17.99 -18.42 4.98
C GLN A 270 17.51 -19.29 3.81
N ALA A 271 16.21 -19.54 3.69
CA ALA A 271 15.66 -20.37 2.61
C ALA A 271 15.80 -19.73 1.22
N THR A 272 15.89 -18.40 1.17
CA THR A 272 15.97 -17.62 -0.09
C THR A 272 17.40 -17.21 -0.48
N ARG A 273 18.43 -17.66 0.24
CA ARG A 273 19.85 -17.28 0.05
C ARG A 273 20.82 -18.45 0.13
#